data_AF-A0AAD0I8C8-F1
#
_entry.id   AF-A0AAD0I8C8-F1
#
_cell.length_a   1.000
_cell.length_b   1.000
_cell.length_c   1.000
_cell.angle_alpha   90.00
_cell.angle_beta   90.00
_cell.angle_gamma   90.00
#
_symmetry.space_group_name_H-M   'P 1'
#
loop_
_entity.id
_entity.type
_entity.pdbx_description
1 polymer ?
#
loop_
_entity_poly.entity_id
_entity_poly.type
_entity_poly.pdbx_seq_one_letter_code
_entity_poly.pdbx_strand_id
1 'polypeptide(L)'
;MPTLTLRLGDLSVGFIQSLTDAVNSFDRNPDALLEQYGLDPIRLSQARARLSIPRYMRLGHAAIQLTGQPGLGLRMGQLSRFAQAGLAGITAAQAPNVREAARTLIRFEPLYGSNYRGQSSFHEDAAGAWMRFYSISPYNAYNRFVVDSILAGWLAQLSTLAGTELRAQRVEIEFEAPDYAAQYAVLSDNPVVFGAATNQLRLDQTSLALRNPDHCPSTWRHLLQLCEGELEQQTRTRSLRERIIQLLGPLLNGGSEPDLEEVAARLKLPTWTLRRKLAEEGTCFRAVLNDTRRDLAMTYIRDTELAFGEIAYLLGFASAEAFQRAFKRWNGQTPGEFRRSQRQSA
;
A
#
# COMPACT_ATOMS: atom_id res chain seq x y z
N MET A 1 24.82 13.32 -7.20
CA MET A 1 24.11 12.01 -7.08
C MET A 1 22.70 12.20 -7.57
N PRO A 2 22.11 11.28 -8.36
CA PRO A 2 20.74 11.42 -8.79
C PRO A 2 19.86 11.40 -7.53
N THR A 3 19.15 12.50 -7.28
CA THR A 3 18.20 12.63 -6.18
C THR A 3 17.15 11.54 -6.32
N LEU A 4 17.25 10.51 -5.47
CA LEU A 4 16.21 9.48 -5.26
C LEU A 4 14.90 10.22 -5.00
N THR A 5 14.05 10.32 -6.01
CA THR A 5 12.73 10.91 -5.86
C THR A 5 11.91 9.94 -5.02
N LEU A 6 11.68 10.29 -3.75
CA LEU A 6 10.87 9.46 -2.86
C LEU A 6 9.48 9.27 -3.44
N ARG A 7 9.06 8.01 -3.57
CA ARG A 7 7.72 7.64 -4.00
C ARG A 7 6.82 7.54 -2.78
N LEU A 8 5.54 7.88 -2.94
CA LEU A 8 4.51 7.66 -1.92
C LEU A 8 4.16 6.18 -1.73
N GLY A 9 4.95 5.29 -2.30
CA GLY A 9 4.65 3.88 -2.42
C GLY A 9 4.32 3.48 -3.86
N ASP A 10 4.41 2.19 -4.09
CA ASP A 10 4.16 1.55 -5.35
C ASP A 10 3.68 0.12 -5.16
N LEU A 11 3.09 -0.43 -6.20
CA LEU A 11 2.60 -1.79 -6.25
C LEU A 11 2.98 -2.45 -7.57
N SER A 12 3.02 -3.77 -7.55
CA SER A 12 3.18 -4.62 -8.73
C SER A 12 2.13 -4.28 -9.79
N VAL A 13 2.53 -4.24 -11.06
CA VAL A 13 1.56 -4.13 -12.16
C VAL A 13 0.65 -5.36 -12.27
N GLY A 14 0.90 -6.44 -11.54
CA GLY A 14 -0.01 -7.58 -11.45
C GLY A 14 -1.43 -7.21 -11.00
N PHE A 15 -1.58 -6.17 -10.16
CA PHE A 15 -2.90 -5.66 -9.75
C PHE A 15 -3.67 -4.97 -10.88
N ILE A 16 -3.01 -4.61 -11.99
CA ILE A 16 -3.69 -4.12 -13.20
C ILE A 16 -4.52 -5.23 -13.82
N GLN A 17 -4.10 -6.50 -13.72
CA GLN A 17 -4.90 -7.61 -14.23
C GLN A 17 -6.25 -7.72 -13.49
N SER A 18 -6.29 -7.54 -12.17
CA SER A 18 -7.56 -7.51 -11.42
C SER A 18 -8.47 -6.36 -11.85
N LEU A 19 -7.88 -5.20 -12.15
CA LEU A 19 -8.62 -4.05 -12.66
C LEU A 19 -9.22 -4.36 -14.04
N THR A 20 -8.42 -4.89 -14.96
CA THR A 20 -8.83 -5.30 -16.31
C THR A 20 -9.94 -6.34 -16.25
N ASP A 21 -9.77 -7.39 -15.44
CA ASP A 21 -10.78 -8.45 -15.27
C ASP A 21 -12.11 -7.87 -14.74
N ALA A 22 -12.05 -6.93 -13.80
CA ALA A 22 -13.24 -6.29 -13.26
C ALA A 22 -13.95 -5.38 -14.28
N VAL A 23 -13.20 -4.56 -15.02
CA VAL A 23 -13.73 -3.70 -16.08
C VAL A 23 -14.40 -4.53 -17.18
N ASN A 24 -13.74 -5.60 -17.61
CA ASN A 24 -14.29 -6.54 -18.59
C ASN A 24 -15.56 -7.22 -18.08
N SER A 25 -15.66 -7.50 -16.77
CA SER A 25 -16.86 -8.11 -16.18
C SER A 25 -18.11 -7.22 -16.21
N PHE A 26 -17.96 -5.94 -16.60
CA PHE A 26 -19.05 -4.99 -16.85
C PHE A 26 -19.17 -4.60 -18.33
N ASP A 27 -18.68 -5.47 -19.24
CA ASP A 27 -18.73 -5.29 -20.70
C ASP A 27 -18.10 -3.97 -21.19
N ARG A 28 -17.05 -3.50 -20.49
CA ARG A 28 -16.25 -2.34 -20.89
C ARG A 28 -14.85 -2.77 -21.31
N ASN A 29 -14.27 -2.06 -22.28
CA ASN A 29 -12.89 -2.30 -22.71
C ASN A 29 -11.91 -1.39 -21.93
N PRO A 30 -10.94 -1.96 -21.16
CA PRO A 30 -9.93 -1.20 -20.45
C PRO A 30 -8.76 -0.70 -21.31
N ASP A 31 -8.57 -1.17 -22.54
CA ASP A 31 -7.37 -0.93 -23.35
C ASP A 31 -7.05 0.56 -23.53
N ALA A 32 -8.02 1.35 -23.98
CA ALA A 32 -7.85 2.79 -24.17
C ALA A 32 -7.50 3.51 -22.85
N LEU A 33 -8.04 3.03 -21.73
CA LEU A 33 -7.71 3.56 -20.41
C LEU A 33 -6.27 3.17 -20.01
N LEU A 34 -5.84 1.93 -20.26
CA LEU A 34 -4.48 1.48 -19.96
C LEU A 34 -3.43 2.24 -20.79
N GLU A 35 -3.72 2.48 -22.07
CA GLU A 35 -2.86 3.27 -22.98
C GLU A 35 -2.67 4.71 -22.49
N GLN A 36 -3.74 5.39 -22.04
CA GLN A 36 -3.66 6.72 -21.44
C GLN A 36 -2.74 6.75 -20.21
N TYR A 37 -2.66 5.63 -19.49
CA TYR A 37 -1.77 5.45 -18.35
C TYR A 37 -0.47 4.76 -18.74
N GLY A 38 -0.08 4.72 -20.01
CA GLY A 38 1.18 4.15 -20.51
C GLY A 38 1.44 2.75 -19.99
N LEU A 39 0.39 1.94 -19.90
CA LEU A 39 0.39 0.54 -19.46
C LEU A 39 0.13 -0.35 -20.69
N ASP A 40 1.11 -0.37 -21.60
CA ASP A 40 1.07 -1.27 -22.76
C ASP A 40 1.40 -2.73 -22.36
N PRO A 41 1.14 -3.72 -23.23
CA PRO A 41 1.43 -5.13 -22.96
C PRO A 41 2.90 -5.42 -22.63
N ILE A 42 3.84 -4.66 -23.20
CA ILE A 42 5.27 -4.82 -22.94
C ILE A 42 5.57 -4.45 -21.49
N ARG A 43 5.05 -3.32 -21.01
CA ARG A 43 5.21 -2.89 -19.63
C ARG A 43 4.54 -3.84 -18.64
N LEU A 44 3.35 -4.34 -18.97
CA LEU A 44 2.60 -5.27 -18.10
C LEU A 44 3.28 -6.65 -17.98
N SER A 45 4.07 -7.07 -18.98
CA SER A 45 4.81 -8.34 -18.96
C SER A 45 6.16 -8.27 -18.22
N GLN A 46 6.63 -7.08 -17.83
CA GLN A 46 7.90 -6.92 -17.10
C GLN A 46 7.79 -7.42 -15.66
N ALA A 47 8.60 -8.42 -15.30
CA ALA A 47 8.56 -9.13 -14.01
C ALA A 47 8.66 -8.23 -12.74
N ARG A 48 9.25 -7.03 -12.86
CA ARG A 48 9.43 -6.07 -11.76
C ARG A 48 8.82 -4.70 -12.07
N ALA A 49 7.94 -4.60 -13.05
CA ALA A 49 7.24 -3.36 -13.31
C ALA A 49 6.35 -3.00 -12.11
N ARG A 50 6.48 -1.75 -11.66
CA ARG A 50 5.71 -1.20 -10.54
C ARG A 50 5.02 0.08 -10.97
N LEU A 51 3.85 0.31 -10.42
CA LEU A 51 3.06 1.51 -10.59
C LEU A 51 3.05 2.29 -9.28
N SER A 52 3.20 3.61 -9.33
CA SER A 52 3.07 4.41 -8.11
C SER A 52 1.63 4.37 -7.59
N ILE A 53 1.47 4.35 -6.26
CA ILE A 53 0.15 4.33 -5.61
C ILE A 53 -0.76 5.46 -6.14
N PRO A 54 -0.32 6.72 -6.27
CA PRO A 54 -1.20 7.78 -6.77
C PRO A 54 -1.64 7.58 -8.23
N ARG A 55 -0.78 7.01 -9.07
CA ARG A 55 -1.13 6.70 -10.47
C ARG A 55 -2.12 5.55 -10.52
N TYR A 56 -1.99 4.54 -9.65
CA TYR A 56 -2.97 3.47 -9.49
C TYR A 56 -4.32 3.99 -8.98
N MET A 57 -4.31 4.90 -7.99
CA MET A 57 -5.52 5.53 -7.47
C MET A 57 -6.29 6.30 -8.55
N ARG A 58 -5.59 7.06 -9.41
CA ARG A 58 -6.19 7.73 -10.57
C ARG A 58 -6.74 6.74 -11.61
N LEU A 59 -5.97 5.70 -11.90
CA LEU A 59 -6.38 4.65 -12.85
C LEU A 59 -7.66 3.95 -12.38
N GLY A 60 -7.74 3.54 -11.12
CA GLY A 60 -8.94 2.90 -10.56
C GLY A 60 -10.13 3.85 -10.52
N HIS A 61 -9.93 5.12 -10.20
CA HIS A 61 -11.00 6.12 -10.30
C HIS A 61 -11.52 6.27 -11.74
N ALA A 62 -10.62 6.33 -12.73
CA ALA A 62 -11.02 6.40 -14.13
C ALA A 62 -11.74 5.13 -14.59
N ALA A 63 -11.35 3.95 -14.09
CA ALA A 63 -12.06 2.70 -14.35
C ALA A 63 -13.47 2.68 -13.73
N ILE A 64 -13.64 3.27 -12.53
CA ILE A 64 -14.96 3.46 -11.91
C ILE A 64 -15.83 4.37 -12.77
N GLN A 65 -15.28 5.46 -13.31
CA GLN A 65 -16.01 6.34 -14.24
C GLN A 65 -16.39 5.62 -15.55
N LEU A 66 -15.47 4.83 -16.11
CA LEU A 66 -15.69 4.07 -17.34
C LEU A 66 -16.82 3.03 -17.20
N THR A 67 -16.86 2.35 -16.05
CA THR A 67 -17.84 1.30 -15.76
C THR A 67 -19.15 1.83 -15.19
N GLY A 68 -19.13 3.01 -14.57
CA GLY A 68 -20.25 3.54 -13.78
C GLY A 68 -20.49 2.76 -12.49
N GLN A 69 -19.49 2.03 -11.99
CA GLN A 69 -19.64 1.13 -10.84
C GLN A 69 -18.81 1.61 -9.63
N PRO A 70 -19.41 2.28 -8.64
CA PRO A 70 -18.70 2.74 -7.44
C PRO A 70 -18.02 1.60 -6.66
N GLY A 71 -18.65 0.41 -6.63
CA GLY A 71 -18.13 -0.79 -5.98
C GLY A 71 -17.16 -1.63 -6.83
N LEU A 72 -16.58 -1.07 -7.90
CA LEU A 72 -15.64 -1.79 -8.78
C LEU A 72 -14.50 -2.45 -7.99
N GLY A 73 -14.00 -1.82 -6.92
CA GLY A 73 -12.96 -2.38 -6.06
C GLY A 73 -13.35 -3.72 -5.43
N LEU A 74 -14.59 -3.88 -4.96
CA LEU A 74 -15.09 -5.15 -4.43
C LEU A 74 -15.07 -6.23 -5.51
N ARG A 75 -15.50 -5.88 -6.73
CA ARG A 75 -15.47 -6.80 -7.88
C ARG A 75 -14.04 -7.18 -8.27
N MET A 76 -13.12 -6.23 -8.27
CA MET A 76 -11.68 -6.48 -8.50
C MET A 76 -11.14 -7.48 -7.49
N GLY A 77 -11.49 -7.33 -6.21
CA GLY A 77 -11.04 -8.26 -5.17
C GLY A 77 -11.63 -9.66 -5.35
N GLN A 78 -12.91 -9.79 -5.69
CA GLN A 78 -13.54 -11.09 -5.97
C GLN A 78 -12.88 -11.86 -7.13
N LEU A 79 -12.29 -11.14 -8.10
CA LEU A 79 -11.58 -11.72 -9.25
C LEU A 79 -10.06 -11.87 -9.00
N SER A 80 -9.59 -11.56 -7.80
CA SER A 80 -8.16 -11.58 -7.49
C SER A 80 -7.61 -12.99 -7.34
N ARG A 81 -6.38 -13.16 -7.81
CA ARG A 81 -5.66 -14.44 -7.85
C ARG A 81 -4.26 -14.26 -7.28
N PHE A 82 -3.73 -15.32 -6.67
CA PHE A 82 -2.39 -15.31 -6.08
C PHE A 82 -1.28 -14.84 -7.05
N ALA A 83 -1.40 -15.16 -8.35
CA ALA A 83 -0.41 -14.77 -9.35
C ALA A 83 -0.18 -13.25 -9.42
N GLN A 84 -1.18 -12.42 -9.08
CA GLN A 84 -1.09 -10.96 -9.16
C GLN A 84 -0.20 -10.37 -8.06
N ALA A 85 -0.11 -11.05 -6.92
CA ALA A 85 0.85 -10.76 -5.84
C ALA A 85 2.25 -11.35 -6.11
N GLY A 86 2.49 -11.92 -7.30
CA GLY A 86 3.78 -12.44 -7.73
C GLY A 86 4.29 -13.56 -6.82
N LEU A 87 5.59 -13.55 -6.54
CA LEU A 87 6.25 -14.59 -5.74
C LEU A 87 5.59 -14.77 -4.37
N ALA A 88 5.21 -13.69 -3.68
CA ALA A 88 4.54 -13.75 -2.39
C ALA A 88 3.18 -14.48 -2.48
N GLY A 89 2.40 -14.18 -3.52
CA GLY A 89 1.12 -14.84 -3.74
C GLY A 89 1.28 -16.30 -4.13
N ILE A 90 2.18 -16.64 -5.06
CA ILE A 90 2.45 -18.04 -5.44
C ILE A 90 2.99 -18.85 -4.25
N THR A 91 3.78 -18.22 -3.40
CA THR A 91 4.21 -18.81 -2.12
C THR A 91 2.96 -19.09 -1.28
N ALA A 92 2.12 -18.07 -1.01
CA ALA A 92 0.89 -18.24 -0.22
C ALA A 92 -0.06 -19.32 -0.79
N ALA A 93 -0.16 -19.47 -2.11
CA ALA A 93 -0.94 -20.51 -2.77
C ALA A 93 -0.47 -21.95 -2.44
N GLN A 94 0.77 -22.10 -1.97
CA GLN A 94 1.36 -23.38 -1.53
C GLN A 94 1.39 -23.52 -0.01
N ALA A 95 0.83 -22.57 0.75
CA ALA A 95 0.78 -22.66 2.20
C ALA A 95 -0.08 -23.85 2.67
N PRO A 96 0.23 -24.48 3.80
CA PRO A 96 -0.46 -25.69 4.28
C PRO A 96 -1.92 -25.47 4.72
N ASN A 97 -2.30 -24.23 5.01
CA ASN A 97 -3.64 -23.85 5.44
C ASN A 97 -3.85 -22.34 5.25
N VAL A 98 -5.09 -21.89 5.46
CA VAL A 98 -5.51 -20.49 5.36
C VAL A 98 -4.70 -19.58 6.28
N ARG A 99 -4.39 -20.00 7.52
CA ARG A 99 -3.57 -19.21 8.45
C ARG A 99 -2.20 -18.87 7.88
N GLU A 100 -1.47 -19.88 7.40
CA GLU A 100 -0.14 -19.67 6.84
C GLU A 100 -0.22 -18.89 5.52
N ALA A 101 -1.26 -19.08 4.70
CA ALA A 101 -1.46 -18.29 3.49
C ALA A 101 -1.66 -16.79 3.81
N ALA A 102 -2.54 -16.49 4.76
CA ALA A 102 -2.80 -15.13 5.22
C ALA A 102 -1.53 -14.48 5.78
N ARG A 103 -0.81 -15.17 6.66
CA ARG A 103 0.47 -14.71 7.22
C ARG A 103 1.49 -14.42 6.13
N THR A 104 1.53 -15.25 5.09
CA THR A 104 2.48 -15.13 3.97
C THR A 104 2.20 -13.93 3.09
N LEU A 105 0.92 -13.71 2.74
CA LEU A 105 0.50 -12.55 1.96
C LEU A 105 0.88 -11.25 2.67
N ILE A 106 0.73 -11.19 4.00
CA ILE A 106 1.07 -10.00 4.80
C ILE A 106 2.59 -9.87 4.97
N ARG A 107 3.28 -10.94 5.38
CA ARG A 107 4.74 -10.92 5.64
C ARG A 107 5.53 -10.47 4.42
N PHE A 108 5.14 -10.96 3.24
CA PHE A 108 5.83 -10.66 1.98
C PHE A 108 5.14 -9.57 1.16
N GLU A 109 4.26 -8.77 1.78
CA GLU A 109 3.68 -7.57 1.18
C GLU A 109 4.72 -6.68 0.48
N PRO A 110 5.91 -6.39 1.07
CA PRO A 110 6.93 -5.55 0.43
C PRO A 110 7.37 -6.02 -0.97
N LEU A 111 7.18 -7.30 -1.31
CA LEU A 111 7.51 -7.82 -2.63
C LEU A 111 6.52 -7.35 -3.71
N TYR A 112 5.25 -7.14 -3.38
CA TYR A 112 4.21 -6.74 -4.34
C TYR A 112 3.59 -5.38 -4.07
N GLY A 113 3.77 -4.79 -2.88
CA GLY A 113 3.19 -3.52 -2.48
C GLY A 113 4.05 -2.85 -1.40
N SER A 114 4.28 -1.55 -1.51
CA SER A 114 4.98 -0.80 -0.48
C SER A 114 4.32 0.56 -0.33
N ASN A 115 3.97 0.90 0.90
CA ASN A 115 3.44 2.20 1.26
C ASN A 115 4.43 2.86 2.21
N TYR A 116 4.83 4.09 1.90
CA TYR A 116 5.85 4.76 2.67
C TYR A 116 5.38 5.12 4.09
N ARG A 117 4.06 5.19 4.35
CA ARG A 117 3.49 5.57 5.66
C ARG A 117 3.13 4.42 6.58
N GLY A 118 3.10 3.19 6.09
CA GLY A 118 2.64 2.07 6.90
C GLY A 118 2.63 0.76 6.13
N GLN A 119 2.31 -0.31 6.86
CA GLN A 119 2.35 -1.68 6.37
C GLN A 119 1.15 -2.44 6.90
N SER A 120 0.70 -3.41 6.12
CA SER A 120 -0.34 -4.33 6.55
C SER A 120 0.17 -5.25 7.66
N SER A 121 -0.74 -5.77 8.47
CA SER A 121 -0.38 -6.60 9.62
C SER A 121 -1.32 -7.78 9.84
N PHE A 122 -0.78 -8.82 10.47
CA PHE A 122 -1.50 -10.03 10.83
C PHE A 122 -1.40 -10.22 12.34
N HIS A 123 -2.54 -10.26 13.03
CA HIS A 123 -2.60 -10.37 14.48
C HIS A 123 -3.48 -11.55 14.88
N GLU A 124 -2.93 -12.48 15.65
CA GLU A 124 -3.66 -13.65 16.14
C GLU A 124 -4.04 -13.47 17.61
N ASP A 125 -5.24 -13.94 17.95
CA ASP A 125 -5.74 -14.04 19.31
C ASP A 125 -6.40 -15.42 19.52
N ALA A 126 -6.95 -15.66 20.72
CA ALA A 126 -7.56 -16.96 21.04
C ALA A 126 -8.75 -17.31 20.13
N ALA A 127 -9.48 -16.32 19.63
CA ALA A 127 -10.70 -16.50 18.84
C ALA A 127 -10.47 -16.44 17.32
N GLY A 128 -9.26 -16.16 16.85
CA GLY A 128 -8.95 -16.16 15.41
C GLY A 128 -7.81 -15.22 15.05
N ALA A 129 -7.90 -14.60 13.88
CA ALA A 129 -6.89 -13.68 13.37
C ALA A 129 -7.49 -12.47 12.65
N TRP A 130 -6.84 -11.34 12.81
CA TRP A 130 -7.09 -10.12 12.07
C TRP A 130 -6.06 -9.96 10.95
N MET A 131 -6.56 -9.74 9.74
CA MET A 131 -5.78 -9.24 8.61
C MET A 131 -6.09 -7.76 8.44
N ARG A 132 -5.10 -6.90 8.69
CA ARG A 132 -5.25 -5.45 8.65
C ARG A 132 -4.53 -4.88 7.44
N PHE A 133 -5.24 -4.11 6.63
CA PHE A 133 -4.68 -3.40 5.49
C PHE A 133 -4.34 -1.97 5.89
N TYR A 134 -3.12 -1.53 5.59
CA TYR A 134 -2.75 -0.13 5.73
C TYR A 134 -3.04 0.64 4.44
N SER A 135 -3.94 1.62 4.50
CA SER A 135 -4.24 2.55 3.41
C SER A 135 -3.95 3.99 3.80
N ILE A 136 -3.63 4.84 2.81
CA ILE A 136 -3.38 6.27 3.05
C ILE A 136 -4.73 7.00 3.17
N SER A 137 -4.98 7.58 4.34
CA SER A 137 -6.07 8.54 4.58
C SER A 137 -5.63 9.98 4.27
N PRO A 138 -6.56 10.93 3.99
CA PRO A 138 -8.03 10.82 4.01
C PRO A 138 -8.61 10.02 2.84
N TYR A 139 -9.82 9.45 3.03
CA TYR A 139 -10.50 8.64 2.03
C TYR A 139 -11.41 9.46 1.11
N ASN A 140 -11.33 9.19 -0.19
CA ASN A 140 -12.09 9.84 -1.24
C ASN A 140 -12.34 8.87 -2.42
N ALA A 141 -12.91 9.36 -3.52
CA ALA A 141 -13.24 8.57 -4.69
C ALA A 141 -12.03 7.92 -5.41
N TYR A 142 -10.80 8.29 -5.05
CA TYR A 142 -9.56 7.75 -5.63
C TYR A 142 -8.95 6.60 -4.82
N ASN A 143 -9.30 6.39 -3.55
CA ASN A 143 -8.63 5.39 -2.70
C ASN A 143 -9.55 4.41 -1.96
N ARG A 144 -10.88 4.64 -1.91
CA ARG A 144 -11.84 3.68 -1.34
C ARG A 144 -11.74 2.30 -2.00
N PHE A 145 -11.72 2.29 -3.34
CA PHE A 145 -11.64 1.04 -4.11
C PHE A 145 -10.37 0.22 -3.80
N VAL A 146 -9.29 0.85 -3.34
CA VAL A 146 -8.07 0.15 -2.97
C VAL A 146 -8.33 -0.72 -1.75
N VAL A 147 -8.96 -0.16 -0.70
CA VAL A 147 -9.37 -0.91 0.50
C VAL A 147 -10.31 -2.05 0.11
N ASP A 148 -11.31 -1.73 -0.71
CA ASP A 148 -12.30 -2.70 -1.19
C ASP A 148 -11.63 -3.88 -1.89
N SER A 149 -10.71 -3.59 -2.82
CA SER A 149 -10.02 -4.59 -3.62
C SER A 149 -9.10 -5.48 -2.80
N ILE A 150 -8.43 -4.94 -1.78
CA ILE A 150 -7.52 -5.73 -0.94
C ILE A 150 -8.30 -6.64 0.00
N LEU A 151 -9.33 -6.14 0.70
CA LEU A 151 -10.11 -6.95 1.63
C LEU A 151 -10.88 -8.07 0.91
N ALA A 152 -11.56 -7.73 -0.19
CA ALA A 152 -12.21 -8.73 -1.04
C ALA A 152 -11.20 -9.70 -1.67
N GLY A 153 -10.04 -9.19 -2.08
CA GLY A 153 -8.97 -9.98 -2.69
C GLY A 153 -8.37 -11.01 -1.74
N TRP A 154 -8.17 -10.68 -0.47
CA TRP A 154 -7.71 -11.65 0.52
C TRP A 154 -8.72 -12.78 0.70
N LEU A 155 -10.01 -12.48 0.84
CA LEU A 155 -11.03 -13.52 0.94
C LEU A 155 -11.10 -14.40 -0.30
N ALA A 156 -11.05 -13.82 -1.51
CA ALA A 156 -11.09 -14.60 -2.75
C ALA A 156 -9.89 -15.55 -2.89
N GLN A 157 -8.68 -15.07 -2.59
CA GLN A 157 -7.46 -15.89 -2.62
C GLN A 157 -7.49 -17.00 -1.57
N LEU A 158 -7.89 -16.69 -0.34
CA LEU A 158 -7.95 -17.68 0.74
C LEU A 158 -9.07 -18.71 0.50
N SER A 159 -10.20 -18.30 -0.09
CA SER A 159 -11.28 -19.21 -0.51
C SER A 159 -10.79 -20.18 -1.57
N THR A 160 -10.07 -19.67 -2.57
CA THR A 160 -9.47 -20.49 -3.64
C THR A 160 -8.51 -21.52 -3.05
N LEU A 161 -7.68 -21.11 -2.09
CA LEU A 161 -6.74 -22.03 -1.41
C LEU A 161 -7.45 -23.11 -0.58
N ALA A 162 -8.54 -22.77 0.09
CA ALA A 162 -9.30 -23.72 0.91
C ALA A 162 -10.22 -24.64 0.07
N GLY A 163 -10.45 -24.31 -1.20
CA GLY A 163 -11.42 -25.00 -2.05
C GLY A 163 -12.89 -24.75 -1.65
N THR A 164 -13.15 -23.74 -0.83
CA THR A 164 -14.49 -23.38 -0.33
C THR A 164 -14.58 -21.88 -0.10
N GLU A 165 -15.78 -21.31 -0.22
CA GLU A 165 -16.00 -19.89 0.05
C GLU A 165 -15.74 -19.57 1.52
N LEU A 166 -14.88 -18.57 1.76
CA LEU A 166 -14.61 -18.00 3.08
C LEU A 166 -15.33 -16.68 3.23
N ARG A 167 -15.97 -16.50 4.38
CA ARG A 167 -16.56 -15.23 4.80
C ARG A 167 -15.89 -14.75 6.07
N ALA A 168 -15.61 -13.45 6.15
CA ALA A 168 -15.05 -12.86 7.35
C ALA A 168 -16.07 -12.92 8.49
N GLN A 169 -15.61 -13.26 9.69
CA GLN A 169 -16.42 -13.19 10.90
C GLN A 169 -16.81 -11.73 11.22
N ARG A 170 -15.90 -10.80 10.94
CA ARG A 170 -16.08 -9.36 11.13
C ARG A 170 -15.25 -8.58 10.12
N VAL A 171 -15.78 -7.45 9.66
CA VAL A 171 -15.09 -6.50 8.78
C VAL A 171 -15.21 -5.10 9.37
N GLU A 172 -14.09 -4.39 9.42
CA GLU A 172 -14.00 -3.00 9.87
C GLU A 172 -13.34 -2.15 8.79
N ILE A 173 -13.88 -0.96 8.56
CA ILE A 173 -13.45 -0.04 7.51
C ILE A 173 -13.36 1.37 8.07
N GLU A 174 -12.28 2.09 7.76
CA GLU A 174 -11.98 3.39 8.34
C GLU A 174 -12.89 4.53 7.84
N PHE A 175 -13.37 4.43 6.60
CA PHE A 175 -14.25 5.45 6.03
C PHE A 175 -15.72 5.20 6.38
N GLU A 176 -16.48 6.29 6.35
CA GLU A 176 -17.95 6.27 6.46
C GLU A 176 -18.60 5.42 5.38
N ALA A 177 -19.75 4.82 5.69
CA ALA A 177 -20.48 3.96 4.78
C ALA A 177 -20.74 4.66 3.43
N PRO A 178 -20.25 4.12 2.30
CA PRO A 178 -20.49 4.70 0.99
C PRO A 178 -21.88 4.32 0.48
N ASP A 179 -22.35 4.99 -0.58
CA ASP A 179 -23.66 4.72 -1.19
C ASP A 179 -23.82 3.26 -1.68
N TYR A 180 -22.71 2.57 -1.92
CA TYR A 180 -22.66 1.16 -2.32
C TYR A 180 -22.41 0.19 -1.15
N ALA A 181 -22.61 0.62 0.10
CA ALA A 181 -22.34 -0.19 1.31
C ALA A 181 -23.02 -1.57 1.31
N ALA A 182 -24.20 -1.70 0.69
CA ALA A 182 -24.89 -2.98 0.56
C ALA A 182 -24.07 -4.05 -0.19
N GLN A 183 -23.15 -3.65 -1.08
CA GLN A 183 -22.30 -4.57 -1.84
C GLN A 183 -21.24 -5.26 -0.97
N TYR A 184 -20.94 -4.76 0.23
CA TYR A 184 -19.97 -5.38 1.14
C TYR A 184 -20.48 -6.69 1.76
N ALA A 185 -21.74 -7.06 1.56
CA ALA A 185 -22.30 -8.35 1.98
C ALA A 185 -21.56 -9.56 1.37
N VAL A 186 -20.76 -9.34 0.32
CA VAL A 186 -19.88 -10.37 -0.25
C VAL A 186 -18.70 -10.73 0.65
N LEU A 187 -18.37 -9.90 1.65
CA LEU A 187 -17.22 -10.11 2.54
C LEU A 187 -17.59 -10.85 3.82
N SER A 188 -18.82 -10.71 4.30
CA SER A 188 -19.25 -11.21 5.60
C SER A 188 -20.76 -11.42 5.61
N ASP A 189 -21.20 -12.43 6.36
CA ASP A 189 -22.61 -12.62 6.70
C ASP A 189 -23.11 -11.60 7.74
N ASN A 190 -22.19 -10.92 8.43
CA ASN A 190 -22.50 -9.89 9.41
C ASN A 190 -22.36 -8.48 8.79
N PRO A 191 -23.09 -7.48 9.31
CA PRO A 191 -22.92 -6.09 8.88
C PRO A 191 -21.48 -5.59 9.06
N VAL A 192 -20.97 -4.90 8.03
CA VAL A 192 -19.65 -4.25 8.07
C VAL A 192 -19.70 -3.02 8.98
N VAL A 193 -18.65 -2.85 9.80
CA VAL A 193 -18.49 -1.69 10.67
C VAL A 193 -17.69 -0.61 9.95
N PHE A 194 -18.39 0.40 9.44
CA PHE A 194 -17.80 1.60 8.84
C PHE A 194 -17.44 2.65 9.91
N GLY A 195 -16.58 3.61 9.56
CA GLY A 195 -16.09 4.63 10.50
C GLY A 195 -15.23 4.06 11.63
N ALA A 196 -14.66 2.87 11.44
CA ALA A 196 -13.81 2.20 12.43
C ALA A 196 -12.40 2.81 12.47
N ALA A 197 -11.57 2.36 13.41
CA ALA A 197 -10.19 2.86 13.53
C ALA A 197 -9.23 2.28 12.47
N THR A 198 -9.57 1.15 11.86
CA THR A 198 -8.67 0.42 10.94
C THR A 198 -9.42 -0.34 9.86
N ASN A 199 -8.81 -0.49 8.68
CA ASN A 199 -9.31 -1.39 7.63
C ASN A 199 -8.85 -2.83 7.89
N GLN A 200 -9.75 -3.74 8.26
CA GLN A 200 -9.38 -5.11 8.61
C GLN A 200 -10.54 -6.09 8.46
N LEU A 201 -10.19 -7.35 8.25
CA LEU A 201 -11.12 -8.49 8.33
C LEU A 201 -10.65 -9.50 9.37
N ARG A 202 -11.60 -10.20 9.97
CA ARG A 202 -11.36 -11.25 10.97
C ARG A 202 -11.74 -12.62 10.41
N LEU A 203 -10.84 -13.58 10.54
CA LEU A 203 -11.11 -15.00 10.30
C LEU A 203 -11.15 -15.74 11.63
N ASP A 204 -12.13 -16.63 11.80
CA ASP A 204 -12.23 -17.47 12.98
C ASP A 204 -11.24 -18.65 12.92
N GLN A 205 -11.11 -19.37 14.05
CA GLN A 205 -10.17 -20.50 14.12
C GLN A 205 -10.50 -21.63 13.12
N THR A 206 -11.79 -21.84 12.84
CA THR A 206 -12.25 -22.86 11.89
C THR A 206 -11.77 -22.53 10.48
N SER A 207 -12.00 -21.30 10.02
CA SER A 207 -11.55 -20.82 8.71
C SER A 207 -10.02 -20.87 8.59
N LEU A 208 -9.31 -20.44 9.62
CA LEU A 208 -7.84 -20.46 9.65
C LEU A 208 -7.24 -21.87 9.60
N ALA A 209 -7.98 -22.87 10.09
CA ALA A 209 -7.55 -24.27 10.11
C ALA A 209 -7.81 -25.02 8.80
N LEU A 210 -8.60 -24.46 7.87
CA LEU A 210 -8.88 -25.09 6.59
C LEU A 210 -7.58 -25.37 5.82
N ARG A 211 -7.45 -26.62 5.37
CA ARG A 211 -6.24 -27.14 4.72
C ARG A 211 -6.24 -26.77 3.24
N ASN A 212 -5.04 -26.54 2.73
CA ASN A 212 -4.82 -26.45 1.29
C ASN A 212 -4.66 -27.87 0.71
N PRO A 213 -5.56 -28.34 -0.16
CA PRO A 213 -5.44 -29.67 -0.77
C PRO A 213 -4.23 -29.78 -1.71
N ASP A 214 -3.75 -28.67 -2.27
CA ASP A 214 -2.63 -28.61 -3.22
C ASP A 214 -1.28 -28.33 -2.53
N HIS A 215 -1.22 -28.44 -1.20
CA HIS A 215 0.01 -28.18 -0.45
C HIS A 215 1.11 -29.20 -0.77
N CYS A 216 2.21 -28.71 -1.34
CA CYS A 216 3.45 -29.47 -1.45
C CYS A 216 4.51 -28.95 -0.46
N PRO A 217 4.90 -29.71 0.59
CA PRO A 217 5.81 -29.23 1.63
C PRO A 217 7.19 -28.79 1.14
N SER A 218 7.76 -29.46 0.14
CA SER A 218 9.07 -29.10 -0.43
C SER A 218 8.98 -27.81 -1.26
N THR A 219 7.97 -27.68 -2.12
CA THR A 219 7.71 -26.48 -2.91
C THR A 219 7.47 -25.28 -2.00
N TRP A 220 6.62 -25.43 -0.98
CA TRP A 220 6.35 -24.40 0.02
C TRP A 220 7.62 -23.88 0.70
N ARG A 221 8.47 -24.79 1.21
CA ARG A 221 9.73 -24.40 1.86
C ARG A 221 10.69 -23.69 0.89
N HIS A 222 10.77 -24.16 -0.36
CA HIS A 222 11.63 -23.52 -1.36
C HIS A 222 11.14 -22.11 -1.71
N LEU A 223 9.84 -21.94 -1.94
CA LEU A 223 9.22 -20.65 -2.23
C LEU A 223 9.39 -19.65 -1.07
N LEU A 224 9.28 -20.11 0.18
CA LEU A 224 9.60 -19.31 1.36
C LEU A 224 11.06 -18.81 1.33
N GLN A 225 12.02 -19.69 1.03
CA GLN A 225 13.44 -19.29 0.92
C GLN A 225 13.67 -18.24 -0.17
N LEU A 226 12.99 -18.37 -1.33
CA LEU A 226 13.06 -17.38 -2.39
C LEU A 226 12.49 -16.03 -1.95
N CYS A 227 11.33 -16.03 -1.27
CA CYS A 227 10.73 -14.82 -0.72
C CYS A 227 11.68 -14.12 0.28
N GLU A 228 12.28 -14.87 1.20
CA GLU A 228 13.25 -14.32 2.16
C GLU A 228 14.48 -13.75 1.44
N GLY A 229 15.01 -14.46 0.44
CA GLY A 229 16.13 -13.97 -0.36
C GLY A 229 15.84 -12.65 -1.07
N GLU A 230 14.67 -12.50 -1.71
CA GLU A 230 14.27 -11.25 -2.36
C GLU A 230 14.06 -10.12 -1.33
N LEU A 231 13.44 -10.42 -0.18
CA LEU A 231 13.22 -9.43 0.88
C LEU A 231 14.54 -8.95 1.51
N GLU A 232 15.48 -9.87 1.72
CA GLU A 232 16.83 -9.55 2.17
C GLU A 232 17.58 -8.69 1.15
N GLN A 233 17.51 -9.00 -0.15
CA GLN A 233 18.14 -8.18 -1.19
C GLN A 233 17.61 -6.74 -1.20
N GLN A 234 16.30 -6.56 -1.00
CA GLN A 234 15.69 -5.23 -0.88
C GLN A 234 16.17 -4.46 0.35
N THR A 235 16.61 -5.15 1.40
CA THR A 235 16.99 -4.55 2.69
C THR A 235 18.50 -4.34 2.79
N ARG A 236 19.33 -5.29 2.32
CA ARG A 236 20.80 -5.25 2.35
C ARG A 236 21.38 -4.08 1.56
N THR A 237 20.70 -3.65 0.51
CA THR A 237 21.10 -2.52 -0.33
C THR A 237 20.76 -1.15 0.27
N ARG A 238 20.08 -1.09 1.43
CA ARG A 238 19.67 0.17 2.04
C ARG A 238 20.78 0.78 2.89
N SER A 239 21.17 1.99 2.52
CA SER A 239 21.95 2.90 3.35
C SER A 239 21.25 3.22 4.68
N LEU A 240 22.00 3.72 5.67
CA LEU A 240 21.42 4.20 6.91
C LEU A 240 20.40 5.31 6.66
N ARG A 241 20.69 6.22 5.72
CA ARG A 241 19.77 7.26 5.25
C ARG A 241 18.44 6.68 4.77
N GLU A 242 18.45 5.66 3.91
CA GLU A 242 17.21 5.04 3.40
C GLU A 242 16.40 4.34 4.49
N ARG A 243 17.07 3.70 5.46
CA ARG A 243 16.40 3.11 6.63
C ARG A 243 15.71 4.17 7.49
N ILE A 244 16.36 5.32 7.70
CA ILE A 244 15.76 6.45 8.40
C ILE A 244 14.55 6.98 7.61
N ILE A 245 14.67 7.18 6.31
CA ILE A 245 13.58 7.67 5.45
C ILE A 245 12.34 6.77 5.57
N GLN A 246 12.51 5.45 5.57
CA GLN A 246 11.40 4.51 5.72
C GLN A 246 10.75 4.57 7.10
N LEU A 247 11.54 4.80 8.16
CA LEU A 247 11.00 4.99 9.50
C LEU A 247 10.30 6.33 9.65
N LEU A 248 10.74 7.37 8.94
CA LEU A 248 10.12 8.69 9.02
C LEU A 248 8.70 8.69 8.46
N GLY A 249 8.42 7.97 7.38
CA GLY A 249 7.11 8.01 6.72
C GLY A 249 5.90 7.80 7.66
N PRO A 250 5.86 6.72 8.48
CA PRO A 250 4.80 6.50 9.47
C PRO A 250 4.77 7.54 10.60
N LEU A 251 5.91 8.17 10.91
CA LEU A 251 6.05 9.16 11.98
C LEU A 251 5.64 10.57 11.56
N LEU A 252 5.57 10.82 10.25
CA LEU A 252 5.03 12.06 9.71
C LEU A 252 3.50 12.03 9.80
N ASN A 253 2.97 12.27 10.98
CA ASN A 253 1.56 12.53 11.25
C ASN A 253 1.40 13.94 11.84
N GLY A 254 0.31 14.64 11.50
CA GLY A 254 0.14 16.02 11.93
C GLY A 254 0.06 16.10 13.45
N GLY A 255 1.04 16.78 14.05
CA GLY A 255 1.08 17.02 15.50
C GLY A 255 2.43 16.76 16.16
N SER A 256 3.30 15.93 15.58
CA SER A 256 4.64 15.69 16.13
C SER A 256 5.71 15.60 15.06
N GLU A 257 6.80 16.33 15.24
CA GLU A 257 7.99 16.17 14.41
C GLU A 257 8.79 14.96 14.93
N PRO A 258 9.12 13.97 14.07
CA PRO A 258 9.91 12.82 14.51
C PRO A 258 11.24 13.29 15.09
N ASP A 259 11.55 12.85 16.30
CA ASP A 259 12.83 13.15 16.94
C ASP A 259 13.87 12.05 16.67
N LEU A 260 15.12 12.35 17.04
CA LEU A 260 16.23 11.45 16.77
C LEU A 260 16.17 10.22 17.68
N GLU A 261 15.73 10.40 18.91
CA GLU A 261 15.60 9.39 19.95
C GLU A 261 14.61 8.29 19.54
N GLU A 262 13.47 8.67 18.98
CA GLU A 262 12.43 7.79 18.48
C GLU A 262 12.94 6.92 17.31
N VAL A 263 13.68 7.53 16.39
CA VAL A 263 14.27 6.83 15.24
C VAL A 263 15.42 5.92 15.68
N ALA A 264 16.26 6.37 16.63
CA ALA A 264 17.33 5.57 17.20
C ALA A 264 16.79 4.32 17.90
N ALA A 265 15.73 4.47 18.69
CA ALA A 265 15.04 3.36 19.36
C ALA A 265 14.50 2.32 18.37
N ARG A 266 13.84 2.77 17.28
CA ARG A 266 13.35 1.86 16.22
C ARG A 266 14.47 1.15 15.46
N LEU A 267 15.62 1.82 15.29
CA LEU A 267 16.81 1.21 14.71
C LEU A 267 17.57 0.29 15.69
N LYS A 268 17.15 0.22 16.96
CA LYS A 268 17.85 -0.45 18.06
C LYS A 268 19.31 0.04 18.20
N LEU A 269 19.50 1.35 18.09
CA LEU A 269 20.80 2.03 18.22
C LEU A 269 20.76 3.09 19.32
N PRO A 270 21.86 3.29 20.07
CA PRO A 270 22.02 4.49 20.89
C PRO A 270 22.02 5.75 20.04
N THR A 271 21.42 6.84 20.56
CA THR A 271 21.32 8.14 19.87
C THR A 271 22.68 8.68 19.41
N TRP A 272 23.73 8.55 20.23
CA TRP A 272 25.09 8.99 19.88
C TRP A 272 25.67 8.21 18.70
N THR A 273 25.41 6.90 18.62
CA THR A 273 25.84 6.05 17.51
C THR A 273 25.18 6.47 16.22
N LEU A 274 23.88 6.78 16.26
CA LEU A 274 23.14 7.28 15.10
C LEU A 274 23.69 8.63 14.61
N ARG A 275 23.96 9.58 15.53
CA ARG A 275 24.59 10.87 15.18
C ARG A 275 25.96 10.67 14.53
N ARG A 276 26.82 9.84 15.14
CA ARG A 276 28.16 9.58 14.62
C ARG A 276 28.11 9.01 13.20
N LYS A 277 27.30 7.98 12.97
CA LYS A 277 27.15 7.36 11.64
C LYS A 277 26.63 8.34 10.59
N LEU A 278 25.68 9.20 10.95
CA LEU A 278 25.20 10.24 10.03
C LEU A 278 26.28 11.28 9.70
N ALA A 279 27.09 11.67 10.69
CA ALA A 279 28.21 12.58 10.48
C ALA A 279 29.32 11.96 9.61
N GLU A 280 29.61 10.67 9.78
CA GLU A 280 30.52 9.90 8.91
C GLU A 280 30.02 9.87 7.45
N GLU A 281 28.70 9.87 7.23
CA GLU A 281 28.06 10.00 5.91
C GLU A 281 27.91 11.48 5.44
N GLY A 282 28.47 12.45 6.17
CA GLY A 282 28.43 13.87 5.82
C GLY A 282 27.05 14.52 5.97
N THR A 283 26.16 13.95 6.78
CA THR A 283 24.79 14.44 6.98
C THR A 283 24.41 14.53 8.46
N CYS A 284 23.20 15.01 8.74
CA CYS A 284 22.61 15.00 10.08
C CYS A 284 21.12 14.66 10.00
N PHE A 285 20.53 14.23 11.12
CA PHE A 285 19.13 13.80 11.13
C PHE A 285 18.17 14.90 10.66
N ARG A 286 18.40 16.16 11.05
CA ARG A 286 17.60 17.31 10.61
C ARG A 286 17.66 17.50 9.10
N ALA A 287 18.82 17.27 8.48
CA ALA A 287 18.98 17.33 7.03
C ALA A 287 18.20 16.19 6.35
N VAL A 288 18.34 14.95 6.83
CA VAL A 288 17.60 13.79 6.30
C VAL A 288 16.08 14.00 6.42
N LEU A 289 15.60 14.51 7.55
CA LEU A 289 14.18 14.81 7.77
C LEU A 289 13.67 15.88 6.80
N ASN A 290 14.41 16.98 6.63
CA ASN A 290 14.02 18.05 5.70
C ASN A 290 14.05 17.60 4.24
N ASP A 291 15.07 16.84 3.84
CA ASP A 291 15.14 16.25 2.49
C ASP A 291 13.95 15.32 2.25
N THR A 292 13.64 14.46 3.23
CA THR A 292 12.49 13.54 3.16
C THR A 292 11.19 14.30 2.98
N ARG A 293 10.94 15.34 3.79
CA ARG A 293 9.75 16.17 3.67
C ARG A 293 9.69 16.91 2.33
N ARG A 294 10.82 17.43 1.83
CA ARG A 294 10.88 18.11 0.53
C ARG A 294 10.51 17.15 -0.59
N ASP A 295 11.15 15.99 -0.63
CA ASP A 295 10.98 15.04 -1.71
C ASP A 295 9.55 14.46 -1.69
N LEU A 296 9.00 14.15 -0.51
CA LEU A 296 7.59 13.78 -0.35
C LEU A 296 6.63 14.90 -0.74
N ALA A 297 6.91 16.16 -0.36
CA ALA A 297 6.08 17.30 -0.75
C ALA A 297 5.99 17.46 -2.27
N MET A 298 7.13 17.35 -2.96
CA MET A 298 7.16 17.40 -4.42
C MET A 298 6.32 16.28 -5.02
N THR A 299 6.48 15.05 -4.52
CA THR A 299 5.70 13.90 -4.98
C THR A 299 4.21 14.05 -4.70
N TYR A 300 3.81 14.54 -3.51
CA TYR A 300 2.41 14.84 -3.20
C TYR A 300 1.82 15.91 -4.13
N ILE A 301 2.53 17.00 -4.38
CA ILE A 301 2.02 18.09 -5.22
C ILE A 301 1.90 17.67 -6.68
N ARG A 302 2.86 16.87 -7.18
CA ARG A 302 2.87 16.37 -8.55
C ARG A 302 1.86 15.26 -8.78
N ASP A 303 1.78 14.31 -7.85
CA ASP A 303 1.09 13.05 -8.06
C ASP A 303 -0.29 12.99 -7.39
N THR A 304 -0.75 14.03 -6.69
CA THR A 304 -2.08 14.02 -6.03
C THR A 304 -2.82 15.35 -6.15
N GLU A 305 -4.13 15.31 -5.92
CA GLU A 305 -5.02 16.50 -5.88
C GLU A 305 -5.23 17.06 -4.46
N LEU A 306 -4.46 16.58 -3.48
CA LEU A 306 -4.63 16.97 -2.07
C LEU A 306 -4.49 18.48 -1.87
N ALA A 307 -5.27 19.03 -0.95
CA ALA A 307 -5.15 20.41 -0.52
C ALA A 307 -3.81 20.62 0.21
N PHE A 308 -3.24 21.83 0.13
CA PHE A 308 -1.94 22.10 0.77
C PHE A 308 -1.98 21.94 2.30
N GLY A 309 -3.14 22.13 2.93
CA GLY A 309 -3.33 21.84 4.36
C GLY A 309 -3.23 20.34 4.66
N GLU A 310 -3.79 19.49 3.82
CA GLU A 310 -3.68 18.03 3.95
C GLU A 310 -2.23 17.57 3.72
N ILE A 311 -1.55 18.13 2.72
CA ILE A 311 -0.12 17.84 2.48
C ILE A 311 0.71 18.29 3.67
N ALA A 312 0.44 19.46 4.26
CA ALA A 312 1.12 19.93 5.46
C ALA A 312 0.95 18.95 6.63
N TYR A 313 -0.30 18.49 6.88
CA TYR A 313 -0.61 17.49 7.90
C TYR A 313 0.14 16.17 7.64
N LEU A 314 0.11 15.65 6.42
CA LEU A 314 0.77 14.41 6.01
C LEU A 314 2.31 14.46 6.13
N LEU A 315 2.89 15.66 6.12
CA LEU A 315 4.32 15.88 6.28
C LEU A 315 4.71 16.31 7.71
N GLY A 316 3.75 16.28 8.65
CA GLY A 316 3.99 16.62 10.06
C GLY A 316 4.30 18.10 10.29
N PHE A 317 3.74 19.01 9.49
CA PHE A 317 3.80 20.45 9.75
C PHE A 317 2.66 20.88 10.67
N ALA A 318 2.94 21.85 11.54
CA ALA A 318 1.96 22.42 12.46
C ALA A 318 0.85 23.24 11.74
N SER A 319 1.14 23.78 10.55
CA SER A 319 0.17 24.54 9.76
C SER A 319 0.51 24.55 8.27
N ALA A 320 -0.48 24.92 7.44
CA ALA A 320 -0.29 25.07 6.00
C ALA A 320 0.72 26.20 5.68
N GLU A 321 0.75 27.29 6.45
CA GLU A 321 1.68 28.41 6.30
C GLU A 321 3.13 27.99 6.61
N ALA A 322 3.32 27.15 7.64
CA ALA A 322 4.63 26.58 7.96
C ALA A 322 5.16 25.73 6.80
N PHE A 323 4.29 24.89 6.22
CA PHE A 323 4.60 24.10 5.04
C PHE A 323 4.93 24.97 3.82
N GLN A 324 4.12 25.97 3.50
CA GLN A 324 4.35 26.83 2.33
C GLN A 324 5.68 27.58 2.42
N ARG A 325 6.03 28.12 3.60
CA ARG A 325 7.33 28.78 3.83
C ARG A 325 8.49 27.80 3.66
N ALA A 326 8.37 26.60 4.23
CA ALA A 326 9.40 25.57 4.09
C ALA A 326 9.58 25.15 2.62
N PHE A 327 8.49 24.90 1.91
CA PHE A 327 8.52 24.51 0.50
C PHE A 327 9.14 25.60 -0.40
N LYS A 328 8.75 26.87 -0.21
CA LYS A 328 9.35 27.99 -0.94
C LYS A 328 10.86 28.11 -0.69
N ARG A 329 11.29 27.92 0.57
CA ARG A 329 12.71 27.90 0.93
C ARG A 329 13.48 26.76 0.26
N TRP A 330 12.86 25.59 0.12
CA TRP A 330 13.51 24.41 -0.48
C TRP A 330 13.57 24.46 -2.00
N ASN A 331 12.52 24.95 -2.65
CA ASN A 331 12.30 24.79 -4.10
C ASN A 331 12.30 26.11 -4.88
N GLY A 332 12.51 27.25 -4.20
CA GLY A 332 12.53 28.59 -4.80
C GLY A 332 11.17 29.15 -5.23
N GLN A 333 10.13 28.31 -5.30
CA GLN A 333 8.77 28.65 -5.73
C GLN A 333 7.72 28.15 -4.73
N THR A 334 6.52 28.73 -4.77
CA THR A 334 5.41 28.29 -3.91
C THR A 334 4.85 26.93 -4.35
N PRO A 335 4.20 26.16 -3.44
CA PRO A 335 3.53 24.90 -3.80
C PRO A 335 2.54 25.03 -4.96
N GLY A 336 1.81 26.17 -5.03
CA GLY A 336 0.85 26.45 -6.08
C GLY A 336 1.47 26.67 -7.45
N GLU A 337 2.59 27.42 -7.50
CA GLU A 337 3.37 27.60 -8.74
C GLU A 337 3.94 26.27 -9.23
N PHE A 338 4.48 25.47 -8.31
CA PHE A 338 4.98 24.14 -8.64
C PHE A 338 3.88 23.21 -9.18
N ARG A 339 2.69 23.20 -8.57
CA ARG A 339 1.56 22.39 -9.08
C ARG A 339 1.17 22.79 -10.51
N ARG A 340 1.09 24.10 -10.78
CA ARG A 340 0.73 24.60 -12.12
C ARG A 340 1.77 24.24 -13.16
N SER A 341 3.07 24.36 -12.85
CA SER A 341 4.12 24.00 -13.80
C SER A 341 4.11 22.51 -14.14
N GLN A 342 3.90 21.64 -13.14
CA GLN A 342 3.79 20.20 -13.39
C GLN A 342 2.59 19.83 -14.27
N ARG A 343 1.46 20.53 -14.15
CA ARG A 343 0.27 20.30 -15.00
C ARG A 343 0.42 20.82 -16.43
N GLN A 344 1.31 21.78 -16.66
CA GLN A 344 1.58 22.30 -18.02
C GLN A 344 2.61 21.44 -18.76
N SER A 345 3.40 20.64 -18.04
CA SER A 345 4.45 19.76 -18.58
C SER A 345 4.04 18.29 -18.67
N ALA A 346 2.87 17.93 -18.14
CA ALA A 346 2.28 16.59 -18.20
C ALA A 346 1.14 16.57 -19.21
#